data_AF-A0A8S8XNF2-F1
#
_entry.id   AF-A0A8S8XNF2-F1
#
_cell.length_a   1.000
_cell.length_b   1.000
_cell.length_c   1.000
_cell.angle_alpha   90.00
_cell.angle_beta   90.00
_cell.angle_gamma   90.00
#
_symmetry.space_group_name_H-M   'P 1'
#
loop_
_entity.id
_entity.type
_entity.pdbx_description
1 polymer ?
#
loop_
_entity_poly.entity_id
_entity_poly.type
_entity_poly.pdbx_seq_one_letter_code
_entity_poly.pdbx_strand_id
1 'polypeptide(L)'
;MMRTGGIGHPPPAHGASLDRDWLLGEPGWWGIVDGPVPDFMPGEISPPMGWVSTTPSVGNFGWCRQRLRPLAWPLLRPLAWAPLFLLLSALPLAIPGQTPDDQVVSVSFFLLAWGLVILPLLLSRNSQPMSGRSVLSLPVDWASLTIASALFALHIFIDPRLGWLSYGLFWLAYFRTIQLVQTSMMAPPSRFLLPIRPEDWKGGLDYPWIVTEDRWSRKRIASASFQNGDLVLCGSSRSGQDFLSLAFVHKSGFVLDPFHERLSKEPGLVDLLSKPLPVVGREWPARFLQFSEEE
;
A
#
# COMPACT_ATOMS: atom_id res chain seq x y z
N MET A 1 6.26 28.55 -34.49
CA MET A 1 6.66 28.73 -33.07
C MET A 1 6.22 27.49 -32.31
N MET A 2 7.16 26.55 -32.10
CA MET A 2 6.93 25.24 -31.49
C MET A 2 6.58 25.40 -30.00
N ARG A 3 5.44 24.84 -29.56
CA ARG A 3 5.15 24.60 -28.14
C ARG A 3 5.80 23.29 -27.73
N THR A 4 6.84 23.39 -26.92
CA THR A 4 7.47 22.27 -26.22
C THR A 4 6.47 21.66 -25.24
N GLY A 5 6.08 20.41 -25.48
CA GLY A 5 5.28 19.61 -24.56
C GLY A 5 6.07 19.36 -23.28
N GLY A 6 5.49 19.77 -22.15
CA GLY A 6 5.99 19.40 -20.84
C GLY A 6 5.87 17.90 -20.65
N ILE A 7 6.98 17.25 -20.32
CA ILE A 7 7.03 15.85 -19.90
C ILE A 7 6.27 15.77 -18.57
N GLY A 8 5.00 15.39 -18.65
CA GLY A 8 4.22 15.03 -17.47
C GLY A 8 4.87 13.81 -16.84
N HIS A 9 5.24 13.91 -15.56
CA HIS A 9 5.47 12.71 -14.76
C HIS A 9 4.24 11.80 -14.90
N PRO A 10 4.43 10.49 -15.17
CA PRO A 10 3.31 9.57 -15.20
C PRO A 10 2.58 9.64 -13.85
N PRO A 11 1.23 9.64 -13.83
CA PRO A 11 0.50 9.58 -12.59
C PRO A 11 0.98 8.35 -11.79
N PRO A 12 1.08 8.43 -10.45
CA PRO A 12 1.36 7.25 -9.66
C PRO A 12 0.34 6.16 -10.02
N ALA A 13 0.81 4.95 -10.31
CA ALA A 13 0.06 3.85 -10.93
C ALA A 13 -1.19 3.35 -10.15
N HIS A 14 -1.53 3.99 -9.02
CA HIS A 14 -2.66 3.65 -8.15
C HIS A 14 -3.64 4.80 -7.85
N GLY A 15 -3.41 6.02 -8.37
CA GLY A 15 -4.46 7.04 -8.41
C GLY A 15 -5.33 6.87 -9.66
N ALA A 16 -6.60 7.27 -9.61
CA ALA A 16 -7.46 7.24 -10.80
C ALA A 16 -6.90 8.16 -11.89
N SER A 17 -7.07 7.75 -13.15
CA SER A 17 -6.56 8.48 -14.32
C SER A 17 -7.22 9.85 -14.49
N LEU A 18 -8.54 9.93 -14.32
CA LEU A 18 -9.31 11.17 -14.40
C LEU A 18 -9.37 11.89 -13.05
N ASP A 19 -9.42 13.23 -13.07
CA ASP A 19 -9.54 14.04 -11.86
C ASP A 19 -10.88 13.81 -11.13
N ARG A 20 -11.98 13.62 -11.87
CA ARG A 20 -13.32 13.33 -11.31
C ARG A 20 -13.39 12.02 -10.50
N ASP A 21 -12.52 11.07 -10.83
CA ASP A 21 -12.46 9.75 -10.20
C ASP A 21 -11.37 9.69 -9.14
N TRP A 22 -10.62 10.78 -8.93
CA TRP A 22 -9.43 10.74 -8.09
C TRP A 22 -9.73 10.38 -6.64
N LEU A 23 -10.86 10.86 -6.11
CA LEU A 23 -11.29 10.61 -4.74
C LEU A 23 -11.94 9.24 -4.56
N LEU A 24 -12.87 8.86 -5.43
CA LEU A 24 -13.62 7.60 -5.29
C LEU A 24 -12.93 6.38 -5.94
N GLY A 25 -11.93 6.60 -6.79
CA GLY A 25 -11.36 5.57 -7.65
C GLY A 25 -12.20 5.32 -8.91
N GLU A 26 -11.61 4.66 -9.91
CA GLU A 26 -12.33 4.35 -11.15
C GLU A 26 -13.46 3.33 -10.87
N PRO A 27 -14.67 3.52 -11.42
CA PRO A 27 -15.81 2.61 -11.17
C PRO A 27 -15.50 1.13 -11.41
N GLY A 28 -14.71 0.83 -12.45
CA GLY A 28 -14.29 -0.52 -12.80
C GLY A 28 -13.44 -1.22 -11.73
N TRP A 29 -12.82 -0.49 -10.80
CA TRP A 29 -12.11 -1.10 -9.66
C TRP A 29 -13.07 -1.77 -8.67
N TRP A 30 -14.32 -1.31 -8.63
CA TRP A 30 -15.35 -1.75 -7.70
C TRP A 30 -16.35 -2.70 -8.36
N GLY A 31 -16.17 -3.02 -9.64
CA GLY A 31 -17.14 -3.81 -10.42
C GLY A 31 -18.44 -3.05 -10.71
N ILE A 32 -18.43 -1.72 -10.60
CA ILE A 32 -19.57 -0.86 -10.90
C ILE A 32 -19.50 -0.53 -12.39
N VAL A 33 -20.45 -1.07 -13.14
CA VAL A 33 -20.58 -0.84 -14.59
C VAL A 33 -21.46 0.37 -14.86
N ASP A 34 -22.57 0.50 -14.12
CA ASP A 34 -23.54 1.59 -14.22
C ASP A 34 -23.85 2.14 -12.82
N GLY A 35 -23.93 3.46 -12.72
CA GLY A 35 -24.28 4.19 -11.48
C GLY A 35 -23.10 4.85 -10.75
N PRO A 36 -23.39 5.77 -9.82
CA PRO A 36 -22.36 6.48 -9.07
C PRO A 36 -21.66 5.56 -8.08
N VAL A 37 -20.35 5.78 -7.88
CA VAL A 37 -19.60 5.12 -6.82
C VAL A 37 -20.06 5.71 -5.48
N PRO A 38 -20.40 4.89 -4.46
CA PRO A 38 -20.88 5.43 -3.19
C PRO A 38 -19.78 6.20 -2.45
N ASP A 39 -20.21 7.22 -1.70
CA ASP A 39 -19.32 8.04 -0.87
C ASP A 39 -18.65 7.22 0.25
N PHE A 40 -19.26 6.12 0.70
CA PHE A 40 -18.71 5.18 1.69
C PHE A 40 -18.77 3.74 1.18
N MET A 41 -17.64 3.03 1.29
CA MET A 41 -17.56 1.58 1.06
C MET A 41 -17.74 0.81 2.38
N PRO A 42 -18.12 -0.48 2.34
CA PRO A 42 -18.27 -1.28 3.55
C PRO A 42 -17.00 -1.26 4.44
N GLY A 43 -17.18 -1.00 5.73
CA GLY A 43 -16.10 -0.92 6.72
C GLY A 43 -15.43 0.45 6.84
N GLU A 44 -15.69 1.38 5.91
CA GLU A 44 -15.25 2.78 6.04
C GLU A 44 -16.11 3.51 7.09
N ILE A 45 -15.44 4.30 7.93
CA ILE A 45 -16.08 5.06 9.02
C ILE A 45 -15.93 6.55 8.74
N SER A 46 -16.93 7.35 9.12
CA SER A 46 -16.78 8.80 9.11
C SER A 46 -15.76 9.26 10.15
N PRO A 47 -15.00 10.32 9.89
CA PRO A 47 -14.18 10.96 10.91
C PRO A 47 -15.02 11.36 12.15
N PRO A 48 -14.43 11.39 13.35
CA PRO A 48 -15.11 11.87 14.56
C PRO A 48 -15.62 13.32 14.40
N MET A 49 -16.64 13.71 15.18
CA MET A 49 -17.34 15.01 15.04
C MET A 49 -16.44 16.26 15.07
N GLY A 50 -15.24 16.20 15.65
CA GLY A 50 -14.29 17.32 15.64
C GLY A 50 -13.65 17.60 14.27
N TRP A 51 -13.72 16.65 13.34
CA TRP A 51 -13.16 16.82 12.00
C TRP A 51 -14.16 17.55 11.10
N VAL A 52 -13.70 18.65 10.50
CA VAL A 52 -14.39 19.21 9.33
C VAL A 52 -14.08 18.29 8.15
N SER A 53 -15.06 17.47 7.75
CA SER A 53 -14.93 16.52 6.65
C SER A 53 -16.06 16.67 5.63
N THR A 54 -15.77 16.29 4.39
CA THR A 54 -16.74 16.24 3.31
C THR A 54 -16.62 14.94 2.51
N THR A 55 -17.56 14.72 1.59
CA THR A 55 -17.56 13.62 0.63
C THR A 55 -17.46 14.15 -0.81
N PRO A 56 -17.05 13.30 -1.78
CA PRO A 56 -16.95 13.73 -3.18
C PRO A 56 -18.27 14.20 -3.78
N SER A 57 -19.41 13.70 -3.30
CA SER A 57 -20.74 14.09 -3.78
C SER A 57 -21.23 15.41 -3.16
N VAL A 58 -20.89 15.70 -1.90
CA VAL A 58 -21.30 16.95 -1.22
C VAL A 58 -20.36 18.11 -1.52
N GLY A 59 -19.04 17.88 -1.50
CA GLY A 59 -18.04 18.93 -1.73
C GLY A 59 -17.94 19.98 -0.63
N ASN A 60 -17.48 21.19 -0.96
CA ASN A 60 -17.19 22.31 -0.03
C ASN A 60 -15.84 22.21 0.70
N PHE A 61 -15.83 22.29 2.04
CA PHE A 61 -14.62 22.43 2.85
C PHE A 61 -14.34 21.17 3.67
N GLY A 62 -13.07 20.99 4.03
CA GLY A 62 -12.65 19.97 4.98
C GLY A 62 -11.98 18.77 4.34
N TRP A 63 -11.72 17.77 5.17
CA TRP A 63 -11.02 16.57 4.75
C TRP A 63 -11.93 15.65 3.93
N CYS A 64 -11.40 15.08 2.85
CA CYS A 64 -12.11 14.09 2.04
C CYS A 64 -11.27 12.84 1.85
N ARG A 65 -11.91 11.67 1.85
CA ARG A 65 -11.27 10.40 1.56
C ARG A 65 -10.83 10.33 0.09
N GLN A 66 -9.64 9.83 -0.14
CA GLN A 66 -9.15 9.39 -1.45
C GLN A 66 -8.88 7.88 -1.40
N ARG A 67 -9.63 7.11 -2.19
CA ARG A 67 -9.41 5.68 -2.37
C ARG A 67 -8.28 5.43 -3.35
N LEU A 68 -7.45 4.45 -3.03
CA LEU A 68 -6.41 3.96 -3.93
C LEU A 68 -6.87 2.65 -4.56
N ARG A 69 -6.24 2.29 -5.67
CA ARG A 69 -6.56 1.05 -6.38
C ARG A 69 -6.48 -0.17 -5.45
N PRO A 70 -7.49 -1.05 -5.43
CA PRO A 70 -7.46 -2.28 -4.64
C PRO A 70 -6.26 -3.16 -5.00
N LEU A 71 -5.57 -3.66 -3.98
CA LEU A 71 -4.37 -4.49 -4.15
C LEU A 71 -4.64 -5.99 -4.17
N ALA A 72 -5.85 -6.43 -3.82
CA ALA A 72 -6.16 -7.84 -3.68
C ALA A 72 -5.83 -8.63 -4.96
N TRP A 73 -6.31 -8.17 -6.12
CA TRP A 73 -6.09 -8.88 -7.37
C TRP A 73 -4.64 -8.88 -7.90
N PRO A 74 -3.93 -7.73 -7.98
CA PRO A 74 -2.55 -7.72 -8.45
C PRO A 74 -1.60 -8.49 -7.53
N LEU A 75 -1.96 -8.73 -6.26
CA LEU A 75 -1.17 -9.53 -5.33
C LEU A 75 -1.57 -11.02 -5.32
N LEU A 76 -2.85 -11.32 -5.11
CA LEU A 76 -3.29 -12.71 -4.91
C LEU A 76 -3.05 -13.60 -6.12
N ARG A 77 -3.19 -13.07 -7.34
CA ARG A 77 -2.98 -13.85 -8.57
C ARG A 77 -1.54 -14.38 -8.67
N PRO A 78 -0.50 -13.54 -8.69
CA PRO A 78 0.88 -14.03 -8.69
C PRO A 78 1.19 -14.96 -7.51
N LEU A 79 0.77 -14.58 -6.30
CA LEU A 79 1.04 -15.37 -5.10
C LEU A 79 0.42 -16.78 -5.20
N ALA A 80 -0.78 -16.92 -5.77
CA ALA A 80 -1.43 -18.22 -5.95
C ALA A 80 -0.69 -19.17 -6.91
N TRP A 81 0.11 -18.64 -7.84
CA TRP A 81 0.93 -19.46 -8.76
C TRP A 81 2.28 -19.86 -8.16
N ALA A 82 2.79 -19.14 -7.15
CA ALA A 82 4.09 -19.43 -6.55
C ALA A 82 4.22 -20.88 -6.00
N PRO A 83 3.22 -21.47 -5.32
CA PRO A 83 3.26 -22.87 -4.87
C PRO A 83 3.51 -23.88 -5.98
N LEU A 84 2.91 -23.66 -7.16
CA LEU A 84 3.10 -24.55 -8.30
C LEU A 84 4.58 -24.56 -8.71
N PHE A 85 5.17 -23.39 -8.89
CA PHE A 85 6.57 -23.30 -9.29
C PHE A 85 7.53 -23.77 -8.20
N LEU A 86 7.18 -23.54 -6.93
CA LEU A 86 7.96 -24.08 -5.82
C LEU A 86 7.93 -25.62 -5.83
N LEU A 87 6.77 -26.23 -6.09
CA LEU A 87 6.64 -27.68 -6.27
C LEU A 87 7.47 -28.19 -7.46
N LEU A 88 7.33 -27.53 -8.62
CA LEU A 88 8.04 -27.91 -9.85
C LEU A 88 9.56 -27.81 -9.69
N SER A 89 10.06 -26.93 -8.82
CA SER A 89 11.50 -26.81 -8.56
C SER A 89 12.11 -28.09 -7.98
N ALA A 90 11.34 -28.92 -7.27
CA ALA A 90 11.85 -30.15 -6.66
C ALA A 90 11.90 -31.34 -7.64
N LEU A 91 11.10 -31.33 -8.71
CA LEU A 91 10.93 -32.49 -9.59
C LEU A 91 12.22 -32.92 -10.31
N PRO A 92 12.99 -32.01 -10.96
CA PRO A 92 14.22 -32.40 -11.65
C PRO A 92 15.27 -32.98 -10.69
N LEU A 93 15.26 -32.56 -9.42
CA LEU A 93 16.19 -33.04 -8.41
C LEU A 93 15.76 -34.38 -7.79
N ALA A 94 14.44 -34.64 -7.72
CA ALA A 94 13.89 -35.91 -7.24
C ALA A 94 13.98 -37.03 -8.28
N ILE A 95 13.84 -36.69 -9.57
CA ILE A 95 13.84 -37.63 -10.69
C ILE A 95 14.83 -37.11 -11.76
N PRO A 96 16.14 -37.30 -11.55
CA PRO A 96 17.15 -36.74 -12.44
C PRO A 96 17.15 -37.41 -13.83
N GLY A 97 17.66 -36.70 -14.83
CA GLY A 97 17.83 -37.15 -16.21
C GLY A 97 16.62 -36.96 -17.12
N GLN A 98 15.59 -36.23 -16.66
CA GLN A 98 14.37 -35.97 -17.43
C GLN A 98 14.36 -34.60 -18.12
N THR A 99 15.36 -33.75 -17.85
CA THR A 99 15.52 -32.44 -18.48
C THR A 99 16.94 -32.27 -19.04
N PRO A 100 17.18 -31.29 -19.94
CA PRO A 100 18.52 -31.04 -20.48
C PRO A 100 19.55 -30.66 -19.39
N ASP A 101 19.08 -29.97 -18.34
CA ASP A 101 19.88 -29.60 -17.16
C ASP A 101 18.94 -29.46 -15.94
N ASP A 102 18.93 -30.48 -15.09
CA ASP A 102 18.02 -30.55 -13.94
C ASP A 102 18.26 -29.43 -12.92
N GLN A 103 19.51 -28.98 -12.77
CA GLN A 103 19.86 -27.91 -11.82
C GLN A 103 19.34 -26.57 -12.31
N VAL A 104 19.60 -26.24 -13.58
CA VAL A 104 19.14 -24.98 -14.18
C VAL A 104 17.62 -24.90 -14.18
N VAL A 105 16.93 -25.98 -14.54
CA VAL A 105 15.46 -26.03 -14.52
C VAL A 105 14.92 -25.85 -13.10
N SER A 106 15.49 -26.56 -12.12
CA SER A 106 15.10 -26.44 -10.71
C SER A 106 15.27 -25.01 -10.17
N VAL A 107 16.45 -24.40 -10.37
CA VAL A 107 16.73 -23.03 -9.94
C VAL A 107 15.81 -22.03 -10.63
N SER A 108 15.52 -22.22 -11.92
CA SER A 108 14.61 -21.34 -12.67
C SER A 108 13.20 -21.33 -12.07
N PHE A 109 12.64 -22.51 -11.76
CA PHE A 109 11.34 -22.60 -11.12
C PHE A 109 11.34 -22.03 -9.70
N PHE A 110 12.41 -22.27 -8.94
CA PHE A 110 12.57 -21.71 -7.59
C PHE A 110 12.59 -20.18 -7.61
N LEU A 111 13.38 -19.58 -8.50
CA LEU A 111 13.46 -18.13 -8.67
C LEU A 111 12.14 -17.54 -9.17
N LEU A 112 11.45 -18.23 -10.08
CA LEU A 112 10.13 -17.82 -10.55
C LEU A 112 9.10 -17.82 -9.40
N ALA A 113 9.10 -18.86 -8.56
CA ALA A 113 8.23 -18.94 -7.39
C ALA A 113 8.40 -17.73 -6.46
N TRP A 114 9.64 -17.41 -6.08
CA TRP A 114 9.92 -16.26 -5.20
C TRP A 114 9.79 -14.91 -5.90
N GLY A 115 10.02 -14.85 -7.22
CA GLY A 115 9.72 -13.67 -8.03
C GLY A 115 8.24 -13.32 -8.03
N LEU A 116 7.37 -14.33 -8.15
CA LEU A 116 5.91 -14.20 -8.05
C LEU A 116 5.42 -13.82 -6.66
N VAL A 117 6.25 -13.94 -5.62
CA VAL A 117 5.95 -13.46 -4.26
C VAL A 117 6.47 -12.03 -4.06
N ILE A 118 7.76 -11.80 -4.31
CA ILE A 118 8.44 -10.56 -3.93
C ILE A 118 8.09 -9.40 -4.88
N LEU A 119 8.08 -9.63 -6.20
CA LEU A 119 7.88 -8.55 -7.17
C LEU A 119 6.50 -7.91 -7.04
N PRO A 120 5.38 -8.66 -6.96
CA PRO A 120 4.06 -8.06 -6.81
C PRO A 120 3.94 -7.23 -5.53
N LEU A 121 4.51 -7.71 -4.42
CA LEU A 121 4.52 -6.98 -3.15
C LEU A 121 5.31 -5.67 -3.25
N LEU A 122 6.51 -5.73 -3.84
CA LEU A 122 7.35 -4.56 -4.04
C LEU A 122 6.67 -3.52 -4.94
N LEU A 123 6.14 -3.96 -6.08
CA LEU A 123 5.50 -3.08 -7.06
C LEU A 123 4.22 -2.46 -6.51
N SER A 124 3.35 -3.27 -5.89
CA SER A 124 2.06 -2.81 -5.34
C SER A 124 2.24 -1.85 -4.17
N ARG A 125 3.27 -2.04 -3.34
CA ARG A 125 3.57 -1.11 -2.26
C ARG A 125 4.14 0.19 -2.81
N ASN A 126 5.16 0.12 -3.66
CA ASN A 126 5.89 1.30 -4.15
C ASN A 126 5.04 2.19 -5.07
N SER A 127 3.97 1.66 -5.66
CA SER A 127 2.99 2.44 -6.43
C SER A 127 2.02 3.26 -5.56
N GLN A 128 1.93 2.97 -4.25
CA GLN A 128 1.11 3.76 -3.33
C GLN A 128 1.85 5.05 -2.92
N PRO A 129 1.13 6.19 -2.85
CA PRO A 129 1.69 7.42 -2.30
C PRO A 129 1.99 7.23 -0.81
N MET A 130 3.07 7.81 -0.28
CA MET A 130 3.46 7.72 1.14
C MET A 130 3.96 6.33 1.61
N SER A 131 4.13 5.38 0.70
CA SER A 131 4.60 4.03 1.02
C SER A 131 6.01 3.98 1.62
N GLY A 132 6.27 2.90 2.35
CA GLY A 132 7.61 2.58 2.86
C GLY A 132 8.58 2.21 1.74
N ARG A 133 9.87 2.49 1.96
CA ARG A 133 10.92 2.33 0.93
C ARG A 133 11.80 1.10 1.12
N SER A 134 11.86 0.51 2.32
CA SER A 134 12.78 -0.61 2.60
C SER A 134 12.26 -1.93 2.06
N VAL A 135 13.09 -2.71 1.37
CA VAL A 135 12.70 -4.05 0.88
C VAL A 135 12.47 -5.02 2.06
N LEU A 136 13.28 -4.91 3.12
CA LEU A 136 13.17 -5.76 4.30
C LEU A 136 11.88 -5.50 5.10
N SER A 137 11.20 -4.38 4.86
CA SER A 137 9.88 -4.16 5.45
C SER A 137 8.78 -4.91 4.72
N LEU A 138 9.00 -5.47 3.52
CA LEU A 138 7.95 -6.24 2.83
C LEU A 138 7.43 -7.36 3.75
N PRO A 139 6.12 -7.70 3.66
CA PRO A 139 5.49 -8.71 4.50
C PRO A 139 5.88 -10.12 4.05
N VAL A 140 7.19 -10.40 4.05
CA VAL A 140 7.83 -11.65 3.66
C VAL A 140 8.49 -12.22 4.92
N ASP A 141 8.42 -13.54 5.08
CA ASP A 141 9.09 -14.20 6.20
C ASP A 141 10.61 -14.32 5.95
N TRP A 142 11.30 -13.18 6.10
CA TRP A 142 12.74 -13.05 5.92
C TRP A 142 13.54 -13.97 6.86
N ALA A 143 13.01 -14.25 8.05
CA ALA A 143 13.68 -15.12 9.02
C ALA A 143 13.75 -16.56 8.50
N SER A 144 12.62 -17.16 8.11
CA SER A 144 12.62 -18.51 7.55
C SER A 144 13.37 -18.58 6.23
N LEU A 145 13.28 -17.54 5.38
CA LEU A 145 14.06 -17.46 4.14
C LEU A 145 15.57 -17.47 4.39
N THR A 146 16.04 -16.72 5.39
CA THR A 146 17.45 -16.63 5.74
C THR A 146 17.97 -17.98 6.26
N ILE A 147 17.20 -18.62 7.15
CA ILE A 147 17.55 -19.94 7.71
C ILE A 147 17.55 -21.00 6.61
N ALA A 148 16.54 -21.02 5.75
CA ALA A 148 16.47 -21.92 4.61
C ALA A 148 17.69 -21.72 3.70
N SER A 149 17.99 -20.48 3.31
CA SER A 149 19.13 -20.18 2.43
C SER A 149 20.48 -20.61 3.04
N ALA A 150 20.65 -20.44 4.36
CA ALA A 150 21.86 -20.90 5.06
C ALA A 150 21.97 -22.43 5.05
N LEU A 151 20.88 -23.15 5.34
CA LEU A 151 20.84 -24.62 5.27
C LEU A 151 21.06 -25.14 3.85
N PHE A 152 20.53 -24.44 2.85
CA PHE A 152 20.82 -24.73 1.46
C PHE A 152 22.31 -24.54 1.16
N ALA A 153 22.96 -23.43 1.52
CA ALA A 153 24.40 -23.32 1.29
C ALA A 153 25.21 -24.45 1.96
N LEU A 154 24.77 -24.89 3.14
CA LEU A 154 25.43 -25.94 3.92
C LEU A 154 25.26 -27.35 3.34
N HIS A 155 24.20 -27.61 2.55
CA HIS A 155 23.92 -28.96 2.01
C HIS A 155 25.02 -29.48 1.09
N ILE A 156 25.76 -28.57 0.44
CA ILE A 156 26.86 -28.89 -0.48
C ILE A 156 28.06 -29.46 0.29
N PHE A 157 28.30 -29.00 1.51
CA PHE A 157 29.50 -29.33 2.28
C PHE A 157 29.29 -30.42 3.33
N ILE A 158 28.06 -30.60 3.82
CA ILE A 158 27.78 -31.49 4.98
C ILE A 158 26.98 -32.72 4.57
N ASP A 159 25.71 -32.55 4.20
CA ASP A 159 24.80 -33.66 3.89
C ASP A 159 23.71 -33.18 2.90
N PRO A 160 23.48 -33.88 1.77
CA PRO A 160 22.38 -33.59 0.85
C PRO A 160 20.99 -33.52 1.50
N ARG A 161 20.75 -34.22 2.61
CA ARG A 161 19.48 -34.16 3.37
C ARG A 161 19.16 -32.75 3.86
N LEU A 162 20.17 -31.91 4.10
CA LEU A 162 19.97 -30.51 4.47
C LEU A 162 19.30 -29.71 3.34
N GLY A 163 19.49 -30.09 2.08
CA GLY A 163 18.82 -29.49 0.94
C GLY A 163 17.31 -29.70 1.00
N TRP A 164 16.87 -30.91 1.32
CA TRP A 164 15.44 -31.23 1.51
C TRP A 164 14.84 -30.55 2.74
N LEU A 165 15.61 -30.46 3.83
CA LEU A 165 15.18 -29.69 5.01
C LEU A 165 15.00 -28.19 4.67
N SER A 166 15.97 -27.61 3.97
CA SER A 166 15.89 -26.23 3.47
C SER A 166 14.66 -26.04 2.57
N TYR A 167 14.38 -26.99 1.67
CA TYR A 167 13.21 -26.94 0.80
C TYR A 167 11.90 -26.92 1.60
N GLY A 168 11.78 -27.74 2.65
CA GLY A 168 10.66 -27.69 3.58
C GLY A 168 10.51 -26.33 4.28
N LEU A 169 11.61 -25.68 4.64
CA LEU A 169 11.59 -24.34 5.22
C LEU A 169 11.19 -23.24 4.22
N PHE A 170 11.50 -23.39 2.92
CA PHE A 170 10.99 -22.47 1.90
C PHE A 170 9.45 -22.54 1.78
N TRP A 171 8.86 -23.73 1.91
CA TRP A 171 7.40 -23.88 2.01
C TRP A 171 6.83 -23.21 3.26
N LEU A 172 7.47 -23.41 4.42
CA LEU A 172 7.08 -22.73 5.66
C LEU A 172 7.13 -21.21 5.51
N ALA A 173 8.22 -20.69 4.92
CA ALA A 173 8.40 -19.27 4.65
C ALA A 173 7.29 -18.73 3.72
N TYR A 174 6.89 -19.49 2.71
CA TYR A 174 5.77 -19.13 1.83
C TYR A 174 4.46 -19.01 2.62
N PHE A 175 4.07 -20.01 3.41
CA PHE A 175 2.81 -19.96 4.17
C PHE A 175 2.79 -18.82 5.19
N ARG A 176 3.91 -18.59 5.89
CA ARG A 176 4.04 -17.45 6.81
C ARG A 176 3.98 -16.11 6.08
N THR A 177 4.57 -16.02 4.89
CA THR A 177 4.45 -14.84 4.02
C THR A 177 2.98 -14.55 3.67
N ILE A 178 2.16 -15.56 3.36
CA ILE A 178 0.72 -15.36 3.12
C ILE A 178 0.02 -14.74 4.35
N GLN A 179 0.32 -15.22 5.56
CA GLN A 179 -0.24 -14.66 6.80
C GLN A 179 0.20 -13.21 7.02
N LEU A 180 1.47 -12.89 6.76
CA LEU A 180 1.99 -11.52 6.84
C LEU A 180 1.35 -10.59 5.81
N VAL A 181 1.12 -11.07 4.58
CA VAL A 181 0.43 -10.30 3.55
C VAL A 181 -0.99 -9.98 3.99
N GLN A 182 -1.74 -10.97 4.49
CA GLN A 182 -3.10 -10.79 4.98
C GLN A 182 -3.18 -9.77 6.12
N THR A 183 -2.26 -9.82 7.09
CA THR A 183 -2.24 -8.85 8.19
C THR A 183 -1.87 -7.45 7.71
N SER A 184 -0.96 -7.33 6.74
CA SER A 184 -0.54 -6.05 6.17
C SER A 184 -1.61 -5.35 5.31
N MET A 185 -2.64 -6.08 4.89
CA MET A 185 -3.74 -5.60 4.06
C MET A 185 -5.08 -5.64 4.81
N MET A 186 -5.03 -5.50 6.13
CA MET A 186 -6.22 -5.59 6.98
C MET A 186 -7.28 -4.54 6.63
N ALA A 187 -6.88 -3.36 6.14
CA ALA A 187 -7.77 -2.31 5.66
C ALA A 187 -7.46 -2.00 4.17
N PRO A 188 -8.44 -1.49 3.41
CA PRO A 188 -8.20 -1.06 2.03
C PRO A 188 -7.23 0.14 2.01
N PRO A 189 -6.51 0.31 0.89
CA PRO A 189 -5.59 1.42 0.75
C PRO A 189 -6.35 2.72 0.47
N SER A 190 -6.23 3.68 1.38
CA SER A 190 -6.80 5.01 1.21
C SER A 190 -5.98 6.04 2.00
N ARG A 191 -6.28 7.32 1.75
CA ARG A 191 -5.75 8.44 2.52
C ARG A 191 -6.78 9.54 2.62
N PHE A 192 -6.67 10.35 3.64
CA PHE A 192 -7.50 11.52 3.86
C PHE A 192 -6.78 12.77 3.33
N LEU A 193 -7.46 13.56 2.50
CA LEU A 193 -6.89 14.73 1.86
C LEU A 193 -7.54 16.01 2.36
N LEU A 194 -6.77 17.08 2.51
CA LEU A 194 -7.25 18.42 2.82
C LEU A 194 -6.66 19.41 1.81
N PRO A 195 -7.46 20.10 0.99
CA PRO A 195 -6.95 21.16 0.12
C PRO A 195 -6.34 22.28 0.97
N ILE A 196 -5.11 22.70 0.66
CA ILE A 196 -4.42 23.77 1.39
C ILE A 196 -3.52 24.57 0.44
N ARG A 197 -3.07 25.75 0.88
CA ARG A 197 -1.86 26.33 0.31
C ARG A 197 -0.63 25.89 1.12
N PRO A 198 0.54 25.71 0.51
CA PRO A 198 1.75 25.31 1.23
C PRO A 198 2.08 26.19 2.45
N GLU A 199 1.74 27.48 2.42
CA GLU A 199 1.98 28.45 3.50
C GLU A 199 1.00 28.30 4.68
N ASP A 200 -0.14 27.62 4.47
CA ASP A 200 -1.13 27.37 5.52
C ASP A 200 -0.59 26.33 6.54
N TRP A 201 0.41 25.52 6.16
CA TRP A 201 1.13 24.64 7.10
C TRP A 201 2.17 25.44 7.88
N LYS A 202 1.98 25.53 9.20
CA LYS A 202 2.85 26.29 10.10
C LYS A 202 3.79 25.42 10.95
N GLY A 203 3.77 24.10 10.76
CA GLY A 203 4.40 23.16 11.69
C GLY A 203 3.72 23.20 13.07
N GLY A 204 4.27 22.44 14.03
CA GLY A 204 3.77 22.42 15.41
C GLY A 204 2.51 21.56 15.60
N LEU A 205 2.73 20.27 15.84
CA LEU A 205 1.70 19.35 16.33
C LEU A 205 2.08 18.89 17.73
N ASP A 206 1.09 18.78 18.61
CA ASP A 206 1.30 18.27 19.96
C ASP A 206 1.71 16.79 19.95
N TYR A 207 2.41 16.36 20.99
CA TYR A 207 2.69 14.95 21.24
C TYR A 207 1.38 14.12 21.11
N PRO A 208 1.39 12.96 20.41
CA PRO A 208 2.53 12.13 20.01
C PRO A 208 3.12 12.40 18.62
N TRP A 209 2.74 13.49 17.95
CA TRP A 209 3.26 13.80 16.63
C TRP A 209 4.73 14.22 16.71
N ILE A 210 5.55 13.60 15.85
CA ILE A 210 6.92 14.02 15.59
C ILE A 210 6.90 14.75 14.26
N VAL A 211 7.09 16.07 14.31
CA VAL A 211 7.19 16.92 13.11
C VAL A 211 8.61 16.82 12.56
N THR A 212 8.74 16.40 11.31
CA THR A 212 10.02 16.27 10.61
C THR A 212 10.33 17.47 9.73
N GLU A 213 9.30 18.18 9.27
CA GLU A 213 9.42 19.35 8.40
C GLU A 213 8.42 20.43 8.85
N ASP A 214 8.93 21.63 9.17
CA ASP A 214 8.09 22.78 9.56
C ASP A 214 7.45 23.48 8.36
N ARG A 215 7.85 23.09 7.15
CA ARG A 215 7.30 23.59 5.88
C ARG A 215 6.58 22.48 5.15
N TRP A 216 5.55 22.85 4.39
CA TRP A 216 4.85 21.90 3.54
C TRP A 216 5.82 21.26 2.55
N SER A 217 5.76 19.93 2.45
CA SER A 217 6.62 19.14 1.58
C SER A 217 5.87 17.88 1.15
N ARG A 218 6.17 17.39 -0.05
CA ARG A 218 5.62 16.10 -0.54
C ARG A 218 6.22 14.88 0.18
N LYS A 219 7.24 15.09 1.01
CA LYS A 219 7.79 14.06 1.90
C LYS A 219 6.93 13.95 3.16
N ARG A 220 7.30 13.01 4.04
CA ARG A 220 6.75 12.93 5.41
C ARG A 220 7.06 14.25 6.13
N ILE A 221 6.02 14.94 6.61
CA ILE A 221 6.12 16.20 7.37
C ILE A 221 5.85 15.99 8.86
N ALA A 222 5.03 15.00 9.21
CA ALA A 222 4.84 14.56 10.58
C ALA A 222 4.43 13.09 10.65
N SER A 223 4.71 12.43 11.77
CA SER A 223 4.21 11.08 12.05
C SER A 223 3.99 10.83 13.54
N ALA A 224 3.01 9.99 13.85
CA ALA A 224 2.80 9.41 15.18
C ALA A 224 2.92 7.89 15.08
N SER A 225 3.76 7.29 15.93
CA SER A 225 4.06 5.85 15.86
C SER A 225 3.11 5.00 16.69
N PHE A 226 2.77 3.83 16.14
CA PHE A 226 1.89 2.81 16.70
C PHE A 226 2.57 1.43 16.62
N GLN A 227 1.95 0.40 17.18
CA GLN A 227 2.51 -0.94 17.22
C GLN A 227 2.69 -1.53 15.82
N ASN A 228 1.70 -1.33 14.95
CA ASN A 228 1.68 -1.92 13.61
C ASN A 228 2.05 -0.95 12.50
N GLY A 229 2.47 0.28 12.80
CA GLY A 229 2.82 1.27 11.78
C GLY A 229 2.83 2.69 12.33
N ASP A 230 2.76 3.65 11.43
CA ASP A 230 2.71 5.07 11.76
C ASP A 230 1.45 5.71 11.16
N LEU A 231 0.83 6.63 11.90
CA LEU A 231 -0.06 7.62 11.28
C LEU A 231 0.82 8.73 10.69
N VAL A 232 0.70 8.99 9.40
CA VAL A 232 1.64 9.83 8.64
C VAL A 232 0.91 10.99 7.99
N LEU A 233 1.52 12.17 8.08
CA LEU A 233 1.19 13.35 7.31
C LEU A 233 2.25 13.61 6.24
N CYS A 234 1.79 13.86 5.03
CA CYS A 234 2.61 14.28 3.88
C CYS A 234 1.86 15.38 3.09
N GLY A 235 2.60 16.15 2.31
CA GLY A 235 2.02 16.92 1.21
C GLY A 235 1.70 16.03 0.00
N SER A 236 0.67 16.41 -0.76
CA SER A 236 0.34 15.81 -2.05
C SER A 236 -0.02 16.92 -3.03
N SER A 237 0.33 16.78 -4.30
CA SER A 237 -0.12 17.71 -5.35
C SER A 237 -0.76 16.95 -6.50
N ARG A 238 -1.83 17.50 -7.07
CA ARG A 238 -2.43 17.01 -8.32
C ARG A 238 -3.05 18.16 -9.09
N SER A 239 -2.84 18.20 -10.40
CA SER A 239 -3.46 19.18 -11.30
C SER A 239 -3.30 20.65 -10.85
N GLY A 240 -2.13 20.99 -10.31
CA GLY A 240 -1.81 22.34 -9.81
C GLY A 240 -2.46 22.70 -8.47
N GLN A 241 -3.06 21.74 -7.76
CA GLN A 241 -3.63 21.91 -6.43
C GLN A 241 -2.79 21.14 -5.41
N ASP A 242 -2.64 21.71 -4.21
CA ASP A 242 -1.86 21.14 -3.11
C ASP A 242 -2.77 20.71 -1.96
N PHE A 243 -2.36 19.63 -1.30
CA PHE A 243 -3.13 18.96 -0.28
C PHE A 243 -2.23 18.55 0.89
N LEU A 244 -2.78 18.52 2.09
CA LEU A 244 -2.30 17.62 3.15
C LEU A 244 -2.90 16.25 2.95
N SER A 245 -2.12 15.23 3.26
CA SER A 245 -2.47 13.84 3.10
C SER A 245 -2.17 13.10 4.39
N LEU A 246 -3.21 12.53 5.00
CA LEU A 246 -3.18 11.73 6.21
C LEU A 246 -3.44 10.27 5.87
N ALA A 247 -2.58 9.36 6.28
CA ALA A 247 -2.81 7.93 6.10
C ALA A 247 -2.12 7.12 7.19
N PHE A 248 -2.60 5.90 7.44
CA PHE A 248 -1.87 4.95 8.27
C PHE A 248 -0.91 4.13 7.38
N VAL A 249 0.38 4.19 7.66
CA VAL A 249 1.40 3.42 6.95
C VAL A 249 1.81 2.26 7.85
N HIS A 250 1.35 1.04 7.50
CA HIS A 250 1.70 -0.16 8.23
C HIS A 250 3.23 -0.38 8.22
N LYS A 251 3.78 -1.11 9.19
CA LYS A 251 5.22 -1.45 9.28
C LYS A 251 5.77 -2.12 8.03
N SER A 252 4.88 -2.72 7.22
CA SER A 252 5.27 -3.30 5.93
C SER A 252 5.55 -2.26 4.84
N GLY A 253 5.10 -1.04 5.06
CA GLY A 253 5.12 0.10 4.14
C GLY A 253 3.87 0.22 3.28
N PHE A 254 2.85 -0.64 3.45
CA PHE A 254 1.55 -0.48 2.81
C PHE A 254 0.75 0.64 3.47
N VAL A 255 0.06 1.41 2.64
CA VAL A 255 -0.79 2.54 3.02
C VAL A 255 -2.21 2.04 3.20
N LEU A 256 -2.82 2.42 4.33
CA LEU A 256 -4.11 1.94 4.79
C LEU A 256 -5.00 3.11 5.22
N ASP A 257 -6.31 2.95 5.07
CA ASP A 257 -7.31 3.93 5.51
C ASP A 257 -7.31 4.12 7.04
N PRO A 258 -6.95 5.29 7.56
CA PRO A 258 -6.96 5.53 9.01
C PRO A 258 -8.36 5.50 9.64
N PHE A 259 -9.42 5.65 8.84
CA PHE A 259 -10.83 5.65 9.26
C PHE A 259 -11.57 4.42 8.73
N HIS A 260 -11.07 3.22 9.06
CA HIS A 260 -11.67 1.95 8.70
C HIS A 260 -11.81 1.03 9.92
N GLU A 261 -12.91 0.28 10.04
CA GLU A 261 -13.28 -0.47 11.26
C GLU A 261 -12.16 -1.38 11.80
N ARG A 262 -11.39 -1.96 10.90
CA ARG A 262 -10.33 -2.89 11.24
C ARG A 262 -9.12 -2.18 11.83
N LEU A 263 -8.83 -0.97 11.38
CA LEU A 263 -7.75 -0.14 11.92
C LEU A 263 -8.14 0.55 13.23
N SER A 264 -9.43 0.74 13.49
CA SER A 264 -9.92 1.22 14.80
C SER A 264 -9.54 0.31 15.97
N LYS A 265 -9.07 -0.92 15.70
CA LYS A 265 -8.55 -1.86 16.70
C LYS A 265 -7.07 -1.61 17.06
N GLU A 266 -6.37 -0.75 16.33
CA GLU A 266 -5.00 -0.37 16.66
C GLU A 266 -4.98 0.45 17.97
N PRO A 267 -4.24 0.00 19.01
CA PRO A 267 -4.26 0.67 20.31
C PRO A 267 -3.89 2.15 20.24
N GLY A 268 -4.75 3.02 20.78
CA GLY A 268 -4.53 4.46 20.85
C GLY A 268 -4.78 5.24 19.55
N LEU A 269 -5.02 4.56 18.41
CA LEU A 269 -5.23 5.26 17.13
C LEU A 269 -6.52 6.07 17.15
N VAL A 270 -7.61 5.49 17.66
CA VAL A 270 -8.92 6.17 17.79
C VAL A 270 -8.81 7.37 18.73
N ASP A 271 -8.07 7.25 19.83
CA ASP A 271 -7.87 8.34 20.78
C ASP A 271 -7.10 9.50 20.15
N LEU A 272 -6.06 9.21 19.34
CA LEU A 272 -5.35 10.25 18.60
C LEU A 272 -6.25 10.90 17.54
N LEU A 273 -6.95 10.10 16.74
CA LEU A 273 -7.87 10.59 15.71
C LEU A 273 -9.10 11.31 16.28
N SER A 274 -9.42 11.15 17.56
CA SER A 274 -10.47 11.95 18.21
C SER A 274 -10.11 13.44 18.29
N LYS A 275 -8.81 13.77 18.20
CA LYS A 275 -8.27 15.13 18.19
C LYS A 275 -7.95 15.54 16.75
N PRO A 276 -8.78 16.38 16.10
CA PRO A 276 -8.54 16.81 14.75
C PRO A 276 -7.24 17.63 14.67
N LEU A 277 -6.58 17.57 13.52
CA LEU A 277 -5.41 18.40 13.25
C LEU A 277 -5.83 19.88 13.24
N PRO A 278 -5.06 20.79 13.87
CA PRO A 278 -5.40 22.21 13.95
C PRO A 278 -5.07 22.95 12.63
N VAL A 279 -5.57 22.43 11.51
CA VAL A 279 -5.36 22.98 10.17
C VAL A 279 -6.70 23.24 9.51
N VAL A 280 -6.91 24.48 9.06
CA VAL A 280 -8.11 24.89 8.33
C VAL A 280 -7.87 24.66 6.84
N GLY A 281 -8.72 23.83 6.23
CA GLY A 281 -8.67 23.55 4.80
C GLY A 281 -9.25 24.67 3.94
N ARG A 282 -8.97 24.59 2.64
CA ARG A 282 -9.59 25.38 1.59
C ARG A 282 -10.79 24.63 0.99
N GLU A 283 -11.53 25.33 0.14
CA GLU A 283 -12.60 24.76 -0.64
C GLU A 283 -12.06 23.70 -1.62
N TRP A 284 -12.81 22.63 -1.81
CA TRP A 284 -12.48 21.56 -2.73
C TRP A 284 -12.62 22.02 -4.19
N PRO A 285 -11.59 21.80 -5.02
CA PRO A 285 -11.68 22.13 -6.43
C PRO A 285 -12.74 21.27 -7.13
N ALA A 286 -13.72 21.92 -7.77
CA ALA A 286 -14.87 21.27 -8.43
C ALA A 286 -14.51 20.11 -9.37
N ARG A 287 -13.34 20.16 -10.02
CA ARG A 287 -12.85 19.10 -10.92
C ARG A 287 -12.67 17.72 -10.28
N PHE A 288 -12.53 17.67 -8.95
CA PHE A 288 -12.33 16.43 -8.20
C PHE A 288 -13.62 15.90 -7.57
N LEU A 289 -14.72 16.67 -7.65
CA LEU A 289 -16.00 16.36 -7.04
C LEU A 289 -16.94 15.72 -8.06
N GLN A 290 -17.92 14.97 -7.56
CA GLN A 290 -18.98 14.34 -8.36
C GLN A 290 -20.27 15.13 -8.15
N PHE A 291 -20.54 16.08 -9.03
CA PHE A 291 -21.84 16.76 -9.06
C PHE A 291 -22.83 15.88 -9.83
N SER A 292 -23.98 15.59 -9.23
CA SER A 292 -25.12 15.04 -9.96
C SER A 292 -25.66 16.14 -10.90
N GLU A 293 -25.90 15.83 -12.17
CA GLU A 293 -26.53 16.77 -13.12
C GLU A 293 -28.06 16.88 -12.95
N GLU A 294 -28.64 16.33 -11.87
CA GLU A 294 -30.09 16.43 -11.60
C GLU A 294 -30.39 17.49 -10.52
N GLU A 295 -30.65 18.71 -10.97
CA GLU A 295 -31.58 19.67 -10.36
C GLU A 295 -32.75 19.95 -11.32
#